data_AF-A0A7K5A4P0-F1
#
_entry.id   AF-A0A7K5A4P0-F1
#
_cell.length_a   1.000
_cell.length_b   1.000
_cell.length_c   1.000
_cell.angle_alpha   90.00
_cell.angle_beta   90.00
_cell.angle_gamma   90.00
#
_symmetry.space_group_name_H-M   'P 1'
#
loop_
_entity.id
_entity.type
_entity.pdbx_description
1 polymer ?
#
loop_
_entity_poly.entity_id
_entity_poly.type
_entity_poly.pdbx_seq_one_letter_code
_entity_poly.pdbx_strand_id
1 'polypeptide(L)'
;EGIGLDAINDAFLLESSVYRLLKFYCGERPYYLHLLELFLQTGYQTELGQTLDLITAPVSQVDLNRFSEQRYKAIVKYKTAFYSFYLPVAAAMYMAGIDSKEEHDNAKAILLEMGEFFQIQVGGGLLALGSCGTLAVVLMCSVLVQDDYLDCFGNPELTGKVGTDIQDNKCSWLVVECLRRVTPEQRQILEENYGRKEPEKVAKVKELYETLGLRAAFQEYEESSYQRLQGLIQKHAQRLPREIFLGLAQKIYKRQK
;
A
#
# COMPACT_ATOMS: atom_id res chain seq x y z
N GLU A 1 -25.11 14.19 0.78
CA GLU A 1 -25.57 14.53 2.14
C GLU A 1 -26.39 13.34 2.67
N GLY A 2 -26.24 12.95 3.93
CA GLY A 2 -27.08 11.91 4.56
C GLY A 2 -26.38 10.81 5.36
N ILE A 3 -25.06 10.64 5.24
CA ILE A 3 -24.29 9.62 6.01
C ILE A 3 -23.52 10.27 7.16
N GLY A 4 -22.85 11.40 6.93
CA GLY A 4 -22.16 12.14 7.99
C GLY A 4 -21.14 11.28 8.75
N LEU A 5 -21.08 11.45 10.08
CA LEU A 5 -20.23 10.65 10.96
C LEU A 5 -20.81 9.28 11.30
N ASP A 6 -22.06 8.98 10.89
CA ASP A 6 -22.64 7.63 11.06
C ASP A 6 -21.85 6.58 10.26
N ALA A 7 -21.12 7.02 9.23
CA ALA A 7 -20.15 6.22 8.48
C ALA A 7 -19.12 5.51 9.38
N ILE A 8 -18.81 6.05 10.57
CA ILE A 8 -17.91 5.41 11.53
C ILE A 8 -18.54 4.10 12.04
N ASN A 9 -19.83 4.13 12.37
CA ASN A 9 -20.55 2.93 12.78
C ASN A 9 -20.73 1.94 11.63
N ASP A 10 -20.99 2.44 10.42
CA ASP A 10 -21.08 1.60 9.22
C ASP A 10 -19.79 0.82 8.97
N ALA A 11 -18.62 1.42 9.21
CA ALA A 11 -17.33 0.73 9.12
C ALA A 11 -17.22 -0.45 10.10
N PHE A 12 -17.68 -0.29 11.35
CA PHE A 12 -17.72 -1.39 12.32
C PHE A 12 -18.70 -2.51 11.92
N LEU A 13 -19.81 -2.16 11.28
CA LEU A 13 -20.76 -3.15 10.74
C LEU A 13 -20.15 -3.95 9.57
N LEU A 14 -19.39 -3.30 8.71
CA LEU A 14 -18.65 -3.96 7.62
C LEU A 14 -17.62 -4.94 8.19
N GLU A 15 -16.82 -4.52 9.17
CA GLU A 15 -15.86 -5.41 9.83
C GLU A 15 -16.55 -6.59 10.52
N SER A 16 -17.61 -6.32 11.29
CA SER A 16 -18.41 -7.35 11.97
C SER A 16 -18.96 -8.39 10.99
N SER A 17 -19.32 -7.96 9.77
CA SER A 17 -19.85 -8.85 8.73
C SER A 17 -18.82 -9.88 8.27
N VAL A 18 -17.52 -9.55 8.28
CA VAL A 18 -16.45 -10.51 7.97
C VAL A 18 -16.48 -11.69 8.93
N TYR A 19 -16.51 -11.42 10.24
CA TYR A 19 -16.53 -12.49 11.25
C TYR A 19 -17.83 -13.30 11.25
N ARG A 20 -18.97 -12.66 10.93
CA ARG A 20 -20.24 -13.36 10.73
C ARG A 20 -20.17 -14.35 9.57
N LEU A 21 -19.58 -13.94 8.44
CA LEU A 21 -19.40 -14.80 7.27
C LEU A 21 -18.40 -15.93 7.55
N LEU A 22 -17.27 -15.63 8.19
CA LEU A 22 -16.29 -16.65 8.59
C LEU A 22 -16.93 -17.70 9.49
N LYS A 23 -17.67 -17.28 10.52
CA LYS A 23 -18.36 -18.21 11.42
C LYS A 23 -19.42 -19.04 10.69
N PHE A 24 -20.21 -18.42 9.82
CA PHE A 24 -21.30 -19.12 9.12
C PHE A 24 -20.79 -20.15 8.11
N TYR A 25 -19.81 -19.80 7.28
CA TYR A 25 -19.33 -20.67 6.20
C TYR A 25 -18.17 -21.58 6.60
N CYS A 26 -17.36 -21.13 7.55
CA CYS A 26 -16.13 -21.82 7.94
C CYS A 26 -16.17 -22.36 9.37
N GLY A 27 -17.20 -22.09 10.19
CA GLY A 27 -17.19 -22.37 11.64
C GLY A 27 -16.95 -23.84 12.04
N GLU A 28 -17.32 -24.79 11.18
CA GLU A 28 -17.09 -26.23 11.41
C GLU A 28 -15.84 -26.76 10.68
N ARG A 29 -15.13 -25.89 9.94
CA ARG A 29 -13.94 -26.27 9.17
C ARG A 29 -12.70 -26.28 10.07
N PRO A 30 -11.74 -27.19 9.83
CA PRO A 30 -10.53 -27.30 10.66
C PRO A 30 -9.67 -26.03 10.64
N TYR A 31 -9.73 -25.25 9.55
CA TYR A 31 -8.98 -23.99 9.41
C TYR A 31 -9.72 -22.75 9.95
N TYR A 32 -10.89 -22.89 10.58
CA TYR A 32 -11.67 -21.75 11.06
C TYR A 32 -10.87 -20.83 11.99
N LEU A 33 -10.19 -21.42 12.98
CA LEU A 33 -9.43 -20.68 13.97
C LEU A 33 -8.26 -19.92 13.31
N HIS A 34 -7.56 -20.58 12.37
CA HIS A 34 -6.49 -19.93 11.60
C HIS A 34 -6.99 -18.74 10.80
N LEU A 35 -8.15 -18.85 10.13
CA LEU A 35 -8.74 -17.72 9.43
C LEU A 35 -9.12 -16.60 10.41
N LEU A 36 -9.81 -16.93 11.51
CA LEU A 36 -10.20 -15.93 12.50
C LEU A 36 -8.99 -15.14 13.04
N GLU A 37 -7.93 -15.84 13.44
CA GLU A 37 -6.69 -15.24 13.92
C GLU A 37 -5.99 -14.40 12.85
N LEU A 38 -5.94 -14.91 11.61
CA LEU A 38 -5.32 -14.20 10.48
C LEU A 38 -6.04 -12.87 10.18
N PHE A 39 -7.38 -12.88 10.16
CA PHE A 39 -8.17 -11.66 9.93
C PHE A 39 -8.00 -10.65 11.06
N LEU A 40 -8.08 -11.08 12.33
CA LEU A 40 -7.87 -10.21 13.49
C LEU A 40 -6.46 -9.62 13.51
N GLN A 41 -5.42 -10.45 13.29
CA GLN A 41 -4.03 -10.00 13.27
C GLN A 41 -3.79 -8.99 12.13
N THR A 42 -4.37 -9.24 10.96
CA THR A 42 -4.24 -8.34 9.81
C THR A 42 -4.96 -7.01 10.05
N GLY A 43 -6.14 -7.04 10.68
CA GLY A 43 -6.86 -5.84 11.10
C GLY A 43 -5.99 -4.97 12.02
N TYR A 44 -5.45 -5.56 13.08
CA TYR A 44 -4.55 -4.88 14.00
C TYR A 44 -3.30 -4.31 13.32
N GLN A 45 -2.65 -5.07 12.43
CA GLN A 45 -1.50 -4.59 11.66
C GLN A 45 -1.86 -3.38 10.79
N THR A 46 -3.04 -3.40 10.17
CA THR A 46 -3.52 -2.31 9.32
C THR A 46 -3.80 -1.05 10.15
N GLU A 47 -4.45 -1.19 11.30
CA GLU A 47 -4.71 -0.09 12.24
C GLU A 47 -3.42 0.54 12.78
N LEU A 48 -2.41 -0.27 13.11
CA LEU A 48 -1.08 0.22 13.47
C LEU A 48 -0.44 1.02 12.33
N GLY A 49 -0.55 0.52 11.09
CA GLY A 49 -0.07 1.22 9.91
C GLY A 49 -0.76 2.56 9.67
N GLN A 50 -2.10 2.60 9.82
CA GLN A 50 -2.88 3.83 9.74
C GLN A 50 -2.49 4.81 10.85
N THR A 51 -2.33 4.33 12.08
CA THR A 51 -1.86 5.17 13.20
C THR A 51 -0.49 5.76 12.89
N LEU A 52 0.45 4.94 12.40
CA LEU A 52 1.79 5.38 12.05
C LEU A 52 1.78 6.46 10.96
N ASP A 53 0.90 6.33 9.97
CA ASP A 53 0.70 7.33 8.92
C ASP A 53 0.19 8.66 9.47
N LEU A 54 -0.83 8.63 10.33
CA LEU A 54 -1.43 9.83 10.92
C LEU A 54 -0.47 10.59 11.85
N ILE A 55 0.29 9.89 12.71
CA ILE A 55 1.27 10.55 13.62
C ILE A 55 2.50 11.08 12.87
N THR A 56 2.80 10.48 11.71
CA THR A 56 3.90 10.87 10.83
C THR A 56 3.63 12.23 10.19
N ALA A 57 2.38 12.48 9.81
CA ALA A 57 1.94 13.64 9.05
C ALA A 57 0.79 14.36 9.77
N PRO A 58 1.02 14.98 10.95
CA PRO A 58 -0.04 15.68 11.66
C PRO A 58 -0.51 16.90 10.85
N VAL A 59 -1.83 17.12 10.82
CA VAL A 59 -2.47 18.20 10.05
C VAL A 59 -2.04 19.60 10.54
N SER A 60 -1.65 19.72 11.81
CA SER A 60 -1.33 21.00 12.44
C SER A 60 0.10 21.49 12.22
N GLN A 61 1.05 20.61 11.87
CA GLN A 61 2.46 20.97 11.76
C GLN A 61 3.19 20.13 10.72
N VAL A 62 3.86 20.81 9.79
CA VAL A 62 4.81 20.18 8.86
C VAL A 62 6.13 19.97 9.59
N ASP A 63 6.59 18.72 9.68
CA ASP A 63 7.86 18.34 10.29
C ASP A 63 8.55 17.29 9.41
N LEU A 64 9.34 17.76 8.44
CA LEU A 64 9.99 16.89 7.45
C LEU A 64 11.06 15.98 8.07
N ASN A 65 11.57 16.28 9.26
CA ASN A 65 12.54 15.41 9.95
C ASN A 65 11.96 14.05 10.32
N ARG A 66 10.62 14.00 10.37
CA ARG A 66 9.90 12.78 10.61
C ARG A 66 10.01 11.89 9.35
N PHE A 67 10.01 12.44 8.14
CA PHE A 67 9.96 11.66 6.89
C PHE A 67 11.30 10.96 6.62
N SER A 68 11.33 9.66 6.88
CA SER A 68 12.48 8.79 6.63
C SER A 68 12.08 7.56 5.85
N GLU A 69 13.03 7.00 5.10
CA GLU A 69 12.81 5.75 4.34
C GLU A 69 12.35 4.60 5.24
N GLN A 70 12.95 4.47 6.43
CA GLN A 70 12.57 3.44 7.39
C GLN A 70 11.10 3.56 7.80
N ARG A 71 10.65 4.80 8.08
CA ARG A 71 9.28 5.00 8.51
C ARG A 71 8.29 4.87 7.37
N TYR A 72 8.66 5.33 6.18
CA TYR A 72 7.89 5.08 4.97
C TYR A 72 7.65 3.59 4.76
N LYS A 73 8.72 2.78 4.72
CA LYS A 73 8.62 1.32 4.57
C LYS A 73 7.73 0.69 5.66
N ALA A 74 7.84 1.17 6.90
CA ALA A 74 6.98 0.69 7.98
C ALA A 74 5.49 1.03 7.75
N ILE A 75 5.17 2.27 7.38
CA ILE A 75 3.79 2.70 7.04
C ILE A 75 3.24 1.77 5.98
N VAL A 76 3.96 1.63 4.86
CA VAL A 76 3.54 0.80 3.73
C VAL A 76 3.27 -0.64 4.14
N LYS A 77 4.26 -1.25 4.80
CA LYS A 77 4.21 -2.65 5.18
C LYS A 77 2.98 -2.95 6.04
N TYR A 78 2.75 -2.14 7.07
CA TYR A 78 1.67 -2.37 8.02
C TYR A 78 0.32 -1.89 7.50
N LYS A 79 0.27 -0.70 6.90
CA LYS A 79 -0.96 -0.10 6.40
C LYS A 79 -1.52 -0.84 5.19
N THR A 80 -0.68 -1.51 4.39
CA THR A 80 -1.09 -2.00 3.06
C THR A 80 -0.70 -3.45 2.78
N ALA A 81 0.57 -3.82 2.96
CA ALA A 81 1.08 -5.09 2.45
C ALA A 81 0.40 -6.31 3.08
N PHE A 82 0.10 -6.27 4.38
CA PHE A 82 -0.51 -7.40 5.07
C PHE A 82 -1.92 -7.73 4.55
N TYR A 83 -2.85 -6.77 4.51
CA TYR A 83 -4.22 -7.07 4.10
C TYR A 83 -4.38 -7.25 2.58
N SER A 84 -3.55 -6.55 1.78
CA SER A 84 -3.67 -6.58 0.32
C SER A 84 -3.00 -7.81 -0.31
N PHE A 85 -1.89 -8.28 0.27
CA PHE A 85 -1.07 -9.35 -0.32
C PHE A 85 -1.02 -10.60 0.55
N TYR A 86 -0.65 -10.44 1.81
CA TYR A 86 -0.44 -11.60 2.68
C TYR A 86 -1.74 -12.31 3.04
N LEU A 87 -2.75 -11.56 3.51
CA LEU A 87 -4.05 -12.07 3.95
C LEU A 87 -4.73 -12.98 2.91
N PRO A 88 -4.97 -12.56 1.65
CA PRO A 88 -5.69 -13.40 0.69
C PRO A 88 -4.95 -14.70 0.36
N VAL A 89 -3.62 -14.67 0.28
CA VAL A 89 -2.81 -15.87 -0.02
C VAL A 89 -2.73 -16.78 1.21
N ALA A 90 -2.47 -16.23 2.40
CA ALA A 90 -2.42 -17.01 3.64
C ALA A 90 -3.77 -17.64 3.97
N ALA A 91 -4.89 -16.96 3.71
CA ALA A 91 -6.23 -17.54 3.85
C ALA A 91 -6.42 -18.74 2.92
N ALA A 92 -6.01 -18.63 1.66
CA ALA A 92 -6.06 -19.74 0.71
C ALA A 92 -5.14 -20.91 1.11
N MET A 93 -3.95 -20.62 1.65
CA MET A 93 -3.02 -21.64 2.16
C MET A 93 -3.65 -22.45 3.30
N TYR A 94 -4.24 -21.78 4.30
CA TYR A 94 -4.95 -22.47 5.39
C TYR A 94 -6.13 -23.30 4.88
N MET A 95 -6.91 -22.77 3.94
CA MET A 95 -8.03 -23.50 3.32
C MET A 95 -7.59 -24.71 2.49
N ALA A 96 -6.37 -24.69 1.96
CA ALA A 96 -5.73 -25.80 1.26
C ALA A 96 -5.02 -26.81 2.19
N GLY A 97 -5.08 -26.60 3.52
CA GLY A 97 -4.42 -27.46 4.50
C GLY A 97 -2.91 -27.21 4.64
N ILE A 98 -2.41 -26.05 4.20
CA ILE A 98 -1.03 -25.62 4.39
C ILE A 98 -1.04 -24.69 5.61
N ASP A 99 -0.67 -25.20 6.79
CA ASP A 99 -0.68 -24.48 8.07
C ASP A 99 0.73 -24.29 8.67
N SER A 100 1.74 -24.81 7.99
CA SER A 100 3.12 -24.81 8.46
C SER A 100 3.73 -23.42 8.46
N LYS A 101 4.36 -23.09 9.59
CA LYS A 101 4.96 -21.77 9.82
C LYS A 101 6.03 -21.41 8.78
N GLU A 102 6.83 -22.38 8.34
CA GLU A 102 7.89 -22.17 7.34
C GLU A 102 7.33 -21.68 6.01
N GLU A 103 6.30 -22.35 5.48
CA GLU A 103 5.62 -22.01 4.24
C GLU A 103 4.93 -20.65 4.35
N HIS A 104 4.27 -20.36 5.47
CA HIS A 104 3.67 -19.05 5.72
C HIS A 104 4.70 -17.94 5.82
N ASP A 105 5.86 -18.17 6.45
CA ASP A 105 6.93 -17.18 6.56
C ASP A 105 7.63 -16.95 5.20
N ASN A 106 7.79 -18.00 4.39
CA ASN A 106 8.28 -17.90 3.02
C ASN A 106 7.31 -17.11 2.11
N ALA A 107 6.01 -17.42 2.17
CA ALA A 107 4.99 -16.67 1.45
C ALA A 107 4.97 -15.20 1.90
N LYS A 108 5.03 -14.96 3.22
CA LYS A 108 5.08 -13.61 3.80
C LYS A 108 6.28 -12.81 3.30
N ALA A 109 7.47 -13.41 3.22
CA ALA A 109 8.66 -12.72 2.71
C ALA A 109 8.47 -12.24 1.26
N ILE A 110 7.88 -13.07 0.40
CA ILE A 110 7.57 -12.70 -0.99
C ILE A 110 6.48 -11.64 -1.05
N LEU A 111 5.37 -11.85 -0.33
CA LEU A 111 4.16 -11.04 -0.43
C LEU A 111 4.31 -9.66 0.20
N LEU A 112 5.15 -9.52 1.23
CA LEU A 112 5.46 -8.22 1.79
C LEU A 112 6.37 -7.40 0.86
N GLU A 113 7.40 -8.01 0.25
CA GLU A 113 8.17 -7.33 -0.81
C GLU A 113 7.26 -7.01 -2.00
N MET A 114 6.33 -7.90 -2.36
CA MET A 114 5.36 -7.62 -3.41
C MET A 114 4.42 -6.46 -3.03
N GLY A 115 4.08 -6.30 -1.75
CA GLY A 115 3.34 -5.15 -1.26
C GLY A 115 4.13 -3.85 -1.34
N GLU A 116 5.43 -3.88 -1.02
CA GLU A 116 6.36 -2.75 -1.22
C GLU A 116 6.60 -2.47 -2.72
N PHE A 117 6.57 -3.51 -3.57
CA PHE A 117 6.78 -3.41 -5.00
C PHE A 117 5.55 -2.92 -5.78
N PHE A 118 4.37 -3.51 -5.55
CA PHE A 118 3.11 -3.11 -6.17
C PHE A 118 2.73 -1.67 -5.83
N GLN A 119 3.26 -1.22 -4.71
CA GLN A 119 3.22 0.15 -4.32
C GLN A 119 3.65 1.07 -5.46
N ILE A 120 4.57 0.68 -6.34
CA ILE A 120 5.16 1.45 -7.45
C ILE A 120 4.27 1.45 -8.72
N GLN A 121 3.09 0.81 -8.78
CA GLN A 121 2.44 0.51 -10.09
C GLN A 121 0.97 0.91 -10.37
N VAL A 122 0.23 1.55 -9.45
CA VAL A 122 -1.16 1.98 -9.73
C VAL A 122 -1.45 3.42 -9.37
N GLY A 123 -2.05 4.14 -10.32
CA GLY A 123 -2.84 5.33 -10.03
C GLY A 123 -4.25 5.11 -10.54
N GLY A 124 -5.16 5.70 -9.78
CA GLY A 124 -6.43 6.24 -10.23
C GLY A 124 -7.30 5.40 -11.16
N GLY A 125 -8.46 4.97 -10.66
CA GLY A 125 -9.46 4.20 -11.41
C GLY A 125 -9.63 2.80 -10.82
N LEU A 126 -10.45 2.74 -9.79
CA LEU A 126 -11.07 1.56 -9.21
C LEU A 126 -12.18 1.13 -10.19
N LEU A 127 -12.06 -0.04 -10.85
CA LEU A 127 -13.12 -0.80 -11.53
C LEU A 127 -12.46 -1.87 -12.42
N ALA A 128 -12.14 -3.05 -11.87
CA ALA A 128 -12.09 -4.35 -12.58
C ALA A 128 -11.34 -5.42 -11.76
N LEU A 129 -11.93 -5.86 -10.64
CA LEU A 129 -11.66 -7.20 -10.08
C LEU A 129 -13.01 -7.92 -9.83
N GLY A 130 -13.97 -7.70 -10.74
CA GLY A 130 -15.35 -8.20 -10.64
C GLY A 130 -15.59 -9.61 -11.19
N SER A 131 -14.60 -10.50 -11.20
CA SER A 131 -14.78 -11.84 -11.79
C SER A 131 -14.23 -13.02 -10.99
N CYS A 132 -13.88 -12.85 -9.71
CA CYS A 132 -13.66 -13.99 -8.81
C CYS A 132 -14.50 -13.81 -7.54
N GLY A 133 -15.55 -14.62 -7.42
CA GLY A 133 -16.55 -14.52 -6.37
C GLY A 133 -15.98 -14.69 -4.95
N THR A 134 -16.61 -13.98 -4.03
CA THR A 134 -16.59 -14.18 -2.57
C THR A 134 -15.34 -13.71 -1.80
N LEU A 135 -14.18 -13.47 -2.43
CA LEU A 135 -13.01 -12.85 -1.77
C LEU A 135 -12.88 -11.32 -1.98
N ALA A 136 -13.81 -10.71 -2.72
CA ALA A 136 -13.67 -9.34 -3.22
C ALA A 136 -13.99 -8.21 -2.22
N VAL A 137 -14.54 -8.51 -1.03
CA VAL A 137 -15.02 -7.47 -0.09
C VAL A 137 -13.91 -6.95 0.84
N VAL A 138 -12.80 -7.69 0.99
CA VAL A 138 -11.66 -7.28 1.85
C VAL A 138 -10.45 -6.80 1.04
N LEU A 139 -10.52 -6.92 -0.29
CA LEU A 139 -9.48 -6.50 -1.25
C LEU A 139 -9.68 -5.07 -1.78
N MET A 140 -10.50 -4.26 -1.10
CA MET A 140 -10.77 -2.87 -1.44
C MET A 140 -10.09 -1.94 -0.42
N CYS A 141 -8.81 -1.61 -0.63
CA CYS A 141 -8.27 -0.27 -0.31
C CYS A 141 -6.80 -0.08 -0.78
N SER A 142 -6.50 1.19 -1.04
CA SER A 142 -5.27 2.00 -1.03
C SER A 142 -3.86 1.38 -1.14
N VAL A 143 -3.24 1.69 -2.29
CA VAL A 143 -1.86 1.49 -2.77
C VAL A 143 -1.12 2.83 -2.63
N LEU A 144 0.19 2.87 -2.29
CA LEU A 144 0.87 4.13 -1.88
C LEU A 144 1.96 4.71 -2.83
N VAL A 145 3.09 4.10 -3.25
CA VAL A 145 4.18 4.82 -4.01
C VAL A 145 3.71 5.41 -5.36
N GLN A 146 2.98 4.66 -6.19
CA GLN A 146 2.48 5.15 -7.48
C GLN A 146 1.19 5.91 -7.31
N ASP A 147 0.43 5.66 -6.25
CA ASP A 147 -0.59 6.61 -5.88
C ASP A 147 0.11 7.94 -5.58
N ASP A 148 1.15 7.97 -4.74
CA ASP A 148 2.00 9.14 -4.47
C ASP A 148 2.62 9.74 -5.76
N TYR A 149 3.15 8.90 -6.67
CA TYR A 149 3.74 9.34 -7.93
C TYR A 149 2.68 9.91 -8.88
N LEU A 150 1.53 9.25 -9.06
CA LEU A 150 0.47 9.69 -9.96
C LEU A 150 -0.43 10.76 -9.34
N ASP A 151 -0.45 10.89 -8.02
CA ASP A 151 -1.00 12.01 -7.29
C ASP A 151 -0.20 13.28 -7.65
N CYS A 152 1.11 13.14 -7.81
CA CYS A 152 1.97 14.24 -8.23
C CYS A 152 2.04 14.45 -9.76
N PHE A 153 2.28 13.39 -10.53
CA PHE A 153 2.65 13.41 -11.96
C PHE A 153 1.63 12.74 -12.89
N GLY A 154 0.58 12.12 -12.36
CA GLY A 154 -0.43 11.43 -13.15
C GLY A 154 -1.35 12.42 -13.84
N ASN A 155 -1.81 12.07 -15.05
CA ASN A 155 -2.84 12.85 -15.73
C ASN A 155 -4.18 12.67 -14.98
N PRO A 156 -4.80 13.74 -14.44
CA PRO A 156 -6.08 13.67 -13.76
C PRO A 156 -7.20 12.98 -14.55
N GLU A 157 -7.16 13.06 -15.89
CA GLU A 157 -8.12 12.40 -16.78
C GLU A 157 -7.99 10.87 -16.78
N LEU A 158 -6.76 10.35 -16.60
CA LEU A 158 -6.47 8.92 -16.53
C LEU A 158 -6.61 8.39 -15.11
N THR A 159 -6.31 9.21 -14.10
CA THR A 159 -6.37 8.80 -12.70
C THR A 159 -7.78 8.96 -12.09
N GLY A 160 -8.64 9.80 -12.67
CA GLY A 160 -9.97 10.06 -12.13
C GLY A 160 -9.97 10.76 -10.76
N LYS A 161 -8.81 11.27 -10.31
CA LYS A 161 -8.67 12.08 -9.10
C LYS A 161 -7.57 13.14 -9.25
N VAL A 162 -7.78 14.29 -8.62
CA VAL A 162 -6.73 15.31 -8.45
C VAL A 162 -5.90 14.92 -7.24
N GLY A 163 -4.57 14.92 -7.38
CA GLY A 163 -3.70 14.54 -6.28
C GLY A 163 -3.59 15.58 -5.17
N THR A 164 -3.53 15.11 -3.93
CA THR A 164 -3.54 15.95 -2.71
C THR A 164 -2.39 15.69 -1.73
N ASP A 165 -1.46 14.78 -2.00
CA ASP A 165 -0.47 14.32 -1.02
C ASP A 165 0.46 15.43 -0.52
N ILE A 166 0.84 16.35 -1.42
CA ILE A 166 1.64 17.53 -1.06
C ILE A 166 0.84 18.43 -0.14
N GLN A 167 -0.44 18.69 -0.44
CA GLN A 167 -1.31 19.55 0.35
C GLN A 167 -1.66 18.95 1.71
N ASP A 168 -1.81 17.62 1.76
CA ASP A 168 -2.20 16.85 2.93
C ASP A 168 -1.00 16.50 3.84
N ASN A 169 0.20 17.01 3.52
CA ASN A 169 1.43 16.78 4.29
C ASN A 169 1.78 15.28 4.39
N LYS A 170 1.42 14.46 3.40
CA LYS A 170 1.66 13.01 3.50
C LYS A 170 3.14 12.66 3.37
N CYS A 171 3.55 11.62 4.10
CA CYS A 171 4.87 11.01 3.97
C CYS A 171 4.87 10.07 2.75
N SER A 172 4.90 10.66 1.57
CA SER A 172 4.99 9.94 0.30
C SER A 172 6.41 9.45 0.00
N TRP A 173 6.54 8.51 -0.95
CA TRP A 173 7.87 8.13 -1.43
C TRP A 173 8.62 9.32 -2.05
N LEU A 174 7.90 10.17 -2.79
CA LEU A 174 8.48 11.32 -3.47
C LEU A 174 9.12 12.30 -2.48
N VAL A 175 8.47 12.61 -1.36
CA VAL A 175 9.07 13.53 -0.37
C VAL A 175 10.26 12.89 0.34
N VAL A 176 10.21 11.58 0.61
CA VAL A 176 11.32 10.84 1.22
C VAL A 176 12.54 10.79 0.29
N GLU A 177 12.32 10.49 -1.00
CA GLU A 177 13.40 10.46 -1.99
C GLU A 177 13.93 11.86 -2.31
N CYS A 178 13.05 12.87 -2.32
CA CYS A 178 13.44 14.28 -2.41
C CYS A 178 14.37 14.66 -1.24
N LEU A 179 13.97 14.38 0.00
CA LEU A 179 14.75 14.68 1.20
C LEU A 179 16.13 14.02 1.22
N ARG A 180 16.29 12.89 0.52
CA ARG A 180 17.59 12.20 0.35
C ARG A 180 18.53 12.90 -0.64
N ARG A 181 18.00 13.73 -1.54
CA ARG A 181 18.73 14.33 -2.67
C ARG A 181 18.90 15.85 -2.57
N VAL A 182 18.05 16.52 -1.80
CA VAL A 182 18.05 17.99 -1.69
C VAL A 182 19.32 18.55 -1.05
N THR A 183 19.77 19.70 -1.54
CA THR A 183 20.72 20.58 -0.83
C THR A 183 20.01 21.33 0.32
N PRO A 184 20.73 21.97 1.25
CA PRO A 184 20.11 22.79 2.29
C PRO A 184 19.16 23.88 1.75
N GLU A 185 19.51 24.51 0.63
CA GLU A 185 18.69 25.55 -0.01
C GLU A 185 17.42 24.96 -0.62
N GLN A 186 17.54 23.82 -1.31
CA GLN A 186 16.40 23.09 -1.87
C GLN A 186 15.48 22.53 -0.77
N ARG A 187 16.06 22.12 0.36
CA ARG A 187 15.30 21.69 1.52
C ARG A 187 14.46 22.81 2.10
N GLN A 188 14.99 24.03 2.17
CA GLN A 188 14.21 25.19 2.62
C GLN A 188 13.00 25.44 1.70
N ILE A 189 13.16 25.29 0.38
CA ILE A 189 12.04 25.36 -0.57
C ILE A 189 10.98 24.31 -0.21
N LEU A 190 11.38 23.07 0.08
CA LEU A 190 10.45 22.04 0.48
C LEU A 190 9.73 22.38 1.80
N GLU A 191 10.43 22.87 2.82
CA GLU A 191 9.87 23.23 4.13
C GLU A 191 8.85 24.39 4.06
N GLU A 192 9.06 25.36 3.17
CA GLU A 192 8.15 26.51 3.00
C GLU A 192 6.86 26.16 2.23
N ASN A 193 6.93 25.12 1.38
CA ASN A 193 5.91 24.83 0.37
C ASN A 193 5.15 23.51 0.58
N TYR A 194 5.73 22.51 1.25
CA TYR A 194 5.05 21.22 1.51
C TYR A 194 3.97 21.35 2.60
N GLY A 195 2.88 20.58 2.49
CA GLY A 195 1.73 20.66 3.42
C GLY A 195 0.90 21.94 3.28
N ARG A 196 0.99 22.61 2.13
CA ARG A 196 0.30 23.88 1.84
C ARG A 196 -0.74 23.67 0.75
N LYS A 197 -1.90 24.32 0.89
CA LYS A 197 -3.04 24.13 -0.02
C LYS A 197 -2.95 25.01 -1.26
N GLU A 198 -2.13 26.05 -1.22
CA GLU A 198 -1.95 27.03 -2.29
C GLU A 198 -1.32 26.37 -3.53
N PRO A 199 -1.96 26.44 -4.71
CA PRO A 199 -1.49 25.78 -5.92
C PRO A 199 -0.06 26.17 -6.34
N GLU A 200 0.32 27.43 -6.10
CA GLU A 200 1.67 27.95 -6.40
C GLU A 200 2.76 27.22 -5.57
N LYS A 201 2.45 26.90 -4.31
CA LYS A 201 3.36 26.18 -3.42
C LYS A 201 3.48 24.72 -3.83
N VAL A 202 2.34 24.10 -4.18
CA VAL A 202 2.33 22.74 -4.76
C VAL A 202 3.17 22.70 -6.04
N ALA A 203 3.03 23.68 -6.93
CA ALA A 203 3.79 23.76 -8.17
C ALA A 203 5.32 23.85 -7.91
N LYS A 204 5.76 24.63 -6.92
CA LYS A 204 7.19 24.70 -6.52
C LYS A 204 7.73 23.35 -6.05
N VAL A 205 6.95 22.58 -5.28
CA VAL A 205 7.35 21.23 -4.86
C VAL A 205 7.47 20.30 -6.07
N LYS A 206 6.50 20.36 -7.02
CA LYS A 206 6.55 19.55 -8.25
C LYS A 206 7.75 19.91 -9.12
N GLU A 207 8.06 21.19 -9.28
CA GLU A 207 9.25 21.66 -10.01
C GLU A 207 10.56 21.17 -9.36
N LEU A 208 10.62 21.19 -8.02
CA LEU A 208 11.76 20.64 -7.29
C LEU A 208 11.93 19.13 -7.55
N TYR A 209 10.82 18.37 -7.57
CA TYR A 209 10.88 16.94 -7.90
C TYR A 209 11.37 16.67 -9.33
N GLU A 210 10.96 17.47 -10.30
CA GLU A 210 11.47 17.38 -11.68
C GLU A 210 12.95 17.72 -11.75
N THR A 211 13.38 18.80 -11.08
CA THR A 211 14.78 19.24 -11.04
C THR A 211 15.70 18.16 -10.43
N LEU A 212 15.22 17.42 -9.43
CA LEU A 212 15.95 16.32 -8.80
C LEU A 212 15.89 15.00 -9.58
N GLY A 213 15.20 14.98 -10.73
CA GLY A 213 15.05 13.80 -11.58
C GLY A 213 14.31 12.66 -10.88
N LEU A 214 13.33 12.96 -10.02
CA LEU A 214 12.61 11.91 -9.26
C LEU A 214 11.84 10.94 -10.16
N ARG A 215 11.48 11.37 -11.38
CA ARG A 215 10.88 10.49 -12.39
C ARG A 215 11.83 9.36 -12.82
N ALA A 216 13.09 9.69 -13.09
CA ALA A 216 14.10 8.68 -13.44
C ALA A 216 14.42 7.79 -12.23
N ALA A 217 14.53 8.40 -11.04
CA ALA A 217 14.73 7.67 -9.78
C ALA A 217 13.65 6.61 -9.55
N PHE A 218 12.39 6.96 -9.83
CA PHE A 218 11.26 6.06 -9.69
C PHE A 218 11.36 4.88 -10.66
N GLN A 219 11.74 5.12 -11.92
CA GLN A 219 11.92 4.05 -12.93
C GLN A 219 13.04 3.06 -12.52
N GLU A 220 14.17 3.57 -12.02
CA GLU A 220 15.26 2.73 -11.50
C GLU A 220 14.82 1.94 -10.26
N TYR A 221 14.06 2.58 -9.36
CA TYR A 221 13.51 1.93 -8.18
C TYR A 221 12.50 0.83 -8.57
N GLU A 222 11.63 1.07 -9.55
CA GLU A 222 10.70 0.08 -10.10
C GLU A 222 11.43 -1.14 -10.65
N GLU A 223 12.43 -0.94 -11.53
CA GLU A 223 13.16 -2.04 -12.14
C GLU A 223 13.93 -2.87 -11.09
N SER A 224 14.66 -2.21 -10.20
CA SER A 224 15.43 -2.89 -9.14
C SER A 224 14.52 -3.67 -8.18
N SER A 225 13.34 -3.12 -7.85
CA SER A 225 12.39 -3.77 -6.95
C SER A 225 11.73 -4.99 -7.60
N TYR A 226 11.46 -4.94 -8.91
CA TYR A 226 10.98 -6.10 -9.65
C TYR A 226 12.00 -7.24 -9.66
N GLN A 227 13.28 -6.92 -9.89
CA GLN A 227 14.36 -7.91 -9.85
C GLN A 227 14.51 -8.54 -8.46
N ARG A 228 14.41 -7.75 -7.38
CA ARG A 228 14.40 -8.27 -6.00
C ARG A 228 13.24 -9.22 -5.76
N LEU A 229 12.03 -8.85 -6.20
CA LEU A 229 10.84 -9.69 -6.09
C LEU A 229 11.02 -11.03 -6.81
N GLN A 230 11.55 -11.02 -8.04
CA GLN A 230 11.86 -12.26 -8.77
C GLN A 230 12.86 -13.14 -8.00
N GLY A 231 13.90 -12.54 -7.43
CA GLY A 231 14.88 -13.23 -6.59
C GLY A 231 14.26 -13.89 -5.35
N LEU A 232 13.34 -13.19 -4.68
CA LEU A 232 12.61 -13.73 -3.53
C LEU A 232 11.68 -14.88 -3.92
N ILE A 233 10.96 -14.77 -5.04
CA ILE A 233 10.11 -15.84 -5.56
C ILE A 233 10.96 -17.09 -5.83
N GLN A 234 12.10 -16.93 -6.52
CA GLN A 234 12.99 -18.05 -6.80
C GLN A 234 13.52 -18.72 -5.53
N LYS A 235 13.82 -17.93 -4.49
CA LYS A 235 14.39 -18.41 -3.23
C LYS A 235 13.36 -19.09 -2.34
N HIS A 236 12.18 -18.50 -2.17
CA HIS A 236 11.22 -18.85 -1.12
C HIS A 236 10.02 -19.69 -1.60
N ALA A 237 9.71 -19.70 -2.90
CA ALA A 237 8.59 -20.48 -3.46
C ALA A 237 9.01 -21.91 -3.86
N GLN A 238 9.83 -22.59 -3.05
CA GLN A 238 10.25 -23.98 -3.34
C GLN A 238 9.14 -25.00 -3.04
N ARG A 239 8.34 -24.75 -2.00
CA ARG A 239 7.23 -25.62 -1.56
C ARG A 239 5.85 -25.04 -1.86
N LEU A 240 5.80 -23.93 -2.59
CA LEU A 240 4.57 -23.24 -2.98
C LEU A 240 4.58 -23.05 -4.50
N PRO A 241 3.42 -23.16 -5.19
CA PRO A 241 3.34 -22.92 -6.62
C PRO A 241 3.82 -21.49 -6.95
N ARG A 242 4.90 -21.40 -7.72
CA ARG A 242 5.52 -20.11 -8.11
C ARG A 242 4.57 -19.25 -8.93
N GLU A 243 3.69 -19.91 -9.67
CA GLU A 243 2.70 -19.34 -10.57
C GLU A 243 1.72 -18.44 -9.82
N ILE A 244 1.45 -18.71 -8.54
CA ILE A 244 0.63 -17.84 -7.69
C ILE A 244 1.31 -16.46 -7.57
N PHE A 245 2.59 -16.45 -7.18
CA PHE A 245 3.35 -15.22 -6.97
C PHE A 245 3.66 -14.52 -8.30
N LEU A 246 4.01 -15.28 -9.35
CA LEU A 246 4.26 -14.72 -10.67
C LEU A 246 2.98 -14.14 -11.29
N GLY A 247 1.85 -14.81 -11.14
CA GLY A 247 0.56 -14.33 -11.63
C GLY A 247 0.09 -13.06 -10.90
N LEU A 248 0.33 -12.98 -9.59
CA LEU A 248 0.14 -11.73 -8.84
C LEU A 248 1.10 -10.65 -9.36
N ALA A 249 2.40 -10.93 -9.45
CA ALA A 249 3.40 -9.98 -9.95
C ALA A 249 3.12 -9.50 -11.39
N GLN A 250 2.55 -10.33 -12.26
CA GLN A 250 2.18 -9.94 -13.63
C GLN A 250 0.96 -9.01 -13.69
N LYS A 251 -0.02 -9.19 -12.79
CA LYS A 251 -1.17 -8.26 -12.69
C LYS A 251 -0.76 -6.86 -12.21
N ILE A 252 0.46 -6.77 -11.69
CA ILE A 252 1.05 -5.63 -11.02
C ILE A 252 2.05 -4.94 -11.97
N TYR A 253 2.99 -5.72 -12.53
CA TYR A 253 4.12 -5.26 -13.32
C TYR A 253 3.73 -4.56 -14.63
N LYS A 254 4.20 -3.31 -14.81
CA LYS A 254 4.04 -2.49 -16.03
C LYS A 254 2.60 -2.41 -16.52
N ARG A 255 1.66 -2.29 -15.58
CA ARG A 255 0.24 -2.13 -15.92
C ARG A 255 0.03 -0.83 -16.69
N GLN A 256 -0.14 -0.93 -18.00
CA GLN A 256 -0.73 0.15 -18.80
C GLN A 256 -2.24 0.12 -18.54
N LYS A 257 -2.78 1.23 -18.07
CA LYS A 257 -4.22 1.50 -18.16
C LYS A 257 -4.47 2.23 -19.47
#